data_AF-A0A2J5Q4J6-F1
#
_entry.id   AF-A0A2J5Q4J6-F1
#
_cell.length_a   1.000
_cell.length_b   1.000
_cell.length_c   1.000
_cell.angle_alpha   90.00
_cell.angle_beta   90.00
_cell.angle_gamma   90.00
#
_symmetry.space_group_name_H-M   'P 1'
#
loop_
_entity.id
_entity.type
_entity.pdbx_description
1 polymer ?
#
loop_
_entity_poly.entity_id
_entity_poly.type
_entity_poly.pdbx_seq_one_letter_code
_entity_poly.pdbx_strand_id
1 'polypeptide(L)'
;SGGTLNNTWGGEVKVATGTGSSGATVSNENLAFTLTYEKVPESACVNIANQLSRTGAIAGITVNGSVVDKDDSIADITGYCSDEDDNTLAFTSVR
;
A
#
# COMPACT_ATOMS: atom_id res chain seq x y z
N SER A 1 -7.93 -15.99 -9.90
CA SER A 1 -7.51 -16.69 -8.68
C SER A 1 -6.71 -15.72 -7.84
N GLY A 2 -7.18 -15.40 -6.62
CA GLY A 2 -6.40 -14.66 -5.63
C GLY A 2 -5.66 -15.67 -4.76
N GLY A 3 -4.37 -15.45 -4.53
CA GLY A 3 -3.56 -16.25 -3.62
C GLY A 3 -3.25 -15.48 -2.34
N THR A 4 -2.98 -16.20 -1.27
CA THR A 4 -2.52 -15.63 0.00
C THR A 4 -1.09 -16.10 0.26
N LEU A 5 -0.23 -15.15 0.60
CA LEU A 5 1.15 -15.40 1.04
C LEU A 5 1.29 -14.86 2.47
N ASN A 6 2.28 -15.32 3.22
CA ASN A 6 2.57 -14.73 4.53
C ASN A 6 3.73 -13.74 4.39
N ASN A 7 3.61 -12.57 5.00
CA ASN A 7 4.72 -11.63 5.13
C ASN A 7 5.63 -12.00 6.31
N THR A 8 6.75 -11.27 6.44
CA THR A 8 7.75 -11.52 7.49
C THR A 8 7.25 -11.24 8.91
N TRP A 9 6.09 -10.59 9.06
CA TRP A 9 5.47 -10.22 10.34
C TRP A 9 4.32 -11.15 10.72
N GLY A 10 4.07 -12.21 9.93
CA GLY A 10 2.99 -13.17 10.20
C GLY A 10 1.60 -12.66 9.82
N GLY A 11 1.52 -11.56 9.05
CA GLY A 11 0.31 -11.10 8.39
C GLY A 11 0.16 -11.68 6.98
N GLU A 12 -1.08 -11.69 6.50
CA GLU A 12 -1.38 -12.14 5.14
C GLU A 12 -0.99 -11.07 4.10
N VAL A 13 -0.56 -11.54 2.94
CA VAL A 13 -0.42 -10.77 1.72
C VAL A 13 -1.47 -11.27 0.74
N LYS A 14 -2.46 -10.42 0.47
CA LYS A 14 -3.54 -10.69 -0.46
C LYS A 14 -3.18 -10.14 -1.84
N VAL A 15 -3.38 -10.96 -2.86
CA VAL A 15 -3.23 -10.55 -4.26
C VAL A 15 -4.61 -10.44 -4.91
N ALA A 16 -4.95 -9.24 -5.38
CA ALA A 16 -6.17 -8.97 -6.13
C ALA A 16 -5.85 -8.43 -7.52
N THR A 17 -6.80 -8.58 -8.45
CA THR A 17 -6.74 -7.89 -9.74
C THR A 17 -6.76 -6.38 -9.51
N GLY A 18 -5.95 -5.63 -10.25
CA GLY A 18 -5.91 -4.17 -10.14
C GLY A 18 -7.27 -3.58 -10.48
N THR A 19 -7.97 -3.09 -9.48
CA THR A 19 -9.21 -2.31 -9.64
C THR A 19 -8.92 -0.91 -9.13
N GLY A 20 -9.56 0.10 -9.74
CA GLY A 20 -9.37 1.50 -9.38
C GLY A 20 -9.53 1.68 -7.88
N SER A 21 -8.41 1.85 -7.18
CA SER A 21 -8.39 2.19 -5.76
C SER A 21 -8.40 3.70 -5.63
N SER A 22 -8.96 4.22 -4.55
CA SER A 22 -8.86 5.64 -4.21
C SER A 22 -7.39 6.07 -4.32
N GLY A 23 -7.11 7.13 -5.08
CA GLY A 23 -5.76 7.66 -5.30
C GLY A 23 -5.03 7.17 -6.56
N ALA A 24 -5.58 6.21 -7.32
CA ALA A 24 -4.98 5.81 -8.60
C ALA A 24 -5.07 6.95 -9.64
N THR A 25 -3.92 7.40 -10.16
CA THR A 25 -3.83 8.48 -11.16
C THR A 25 -3.82 7.97 -12.61
N VAL A 26 -3.79 6.64 -12.79
CA VAL A 26 -3.81 5.97 -14.10
C VAL A 26 -5.17 5.33 -14.36
N SER A 27 -5.51 5.16 -15.62
CA SER A 27 -6.77 4.51 -16.03
C SER A 27 -6.80 3.02 -15.66
N ASN A 28 -8.00 2.49 -15.41
CA ASN A 28 -8.21 1.14 -14.89
C ASN A 28 -7.63 0.04 -15.81
N GLU A 29 -7.59 0.26 -17.13
CA GLU A 29 -7.01 -0.68 -18.09
C GLU A 29 -5.49 -0.84 -17.97
N ASN A 30 -4.82 0.12 -17.33
CA ASN A 30 -3.38 0.11 -17.07
C ASN A 30 -3.04 -0.40 -15.66
N LEU A 31 -4.03 -0.84 -14.88
CA LEU A 31 -3.80 -1.46 -13.56
C LEU A 31 -3.56 -2.96 -13.73
N ALA A 32 -2.55 -3.49 -13.04
CA ALA A 32 -2.18 -4.90 -13.11
C ALA A 32 -2.78 -5.69 -11.94
N PHE A 33 -2.28 -5.43 -10.73
CA PHE A 33 -2.67 -6.13 -9.51
C PHE A 33 -2.52 -5.20 -8.29
N THR A 34 -3.27 -5.51 -7.25
CA THR A 34 -3.14 -4.87 -5.92
C THR A 34 -2.59 -5.89 -4.95
N LEU A 35 -1.58 -5.49 -4.18
CA LEU A 35 -1.06 -6.23 -3.05
C LEU A 35 -1.51 -5.56 -1.76
N THR A 36 -2.13 -6.33 -0.87
CA THR A 36 -2.50 -5.88 0.48
C THR A 36 -1.69 -6.64 1.50
N TYR A 37 -0.86 -5.95 2.27
CA TYR A 37 -0.09 -6.47 3.39
C TYR A 37 -0.81 -6.16 4.70
N GLU A 38 -1.04 -7.17 5.53
CA GLU A 38 -1.60 -7.03 6.87
C GLU A 38 -0.53 -7.16 7.97
N LYS A 39 -0.83 -6.71 9.19
CA LYS A 39 0.07 -6.82 10.35
C LYS A 39 1.46 -6.22 10.14
N VAL A 40 1.52 -5.08 9.47
CA VAL A 40 2.79 -4.39 9.26
C VAL A 40 3.10 -3.53 10.50
N PRO A 41 4.30 -3.66 11.11
CA PRO A 41 4.74 -2.78 12.19
C PRO A 41 4.79 -1.32 11.76
N GLU A 42 4.54 -0.39 12.68
CA GLU A 42 4.55 1.06 12.43
C GLU A 42 5.80 1.51 11.64
N SER A 43 6.99 1.15 12.12
CA SER A 43 8.26 1.54 11.46
C SER A 43 8.39 1.02 10.02
N ALA A 44 7.86 -0.17 9.74
CA ALA A 44 7.84 -0.74 8.39
C ALA A 44 6.76 -0.07 7.54
N CYS A 45 5.60 0.21 8.12
CA CYS A 45 4.50 0.93 7.48
C CYS A 45 4.98 2.29 6.94
N VAL A 46 5.63 3.10 7.79
CA VAL A 46 6.15 4.42 7.40
C VAL A 46 7.19 4.31 6.30
N ASN A 47 8.16 3.40 6.44
CA ASN A 47 9.24 3.23 5.47
C ASN A 47 8.72 2.77 4.11
N ILE A 48 7.84 1.77 4.08
CA ILE A 48 7.29 1.23 2.84
C ILE A 48 6.41 2.28 2.16
N ALA A 49 5.52 2.94 2.91
CA ALA A 49 4.64 3.96 2.35
C ALA A 49 5.42 5.13 1.74
N ASN A 50 6.41 5.65 2.47
CA ASN A 50 7.26 6.73 1.99
C ASN A 50 8.10 6.35 0.76
N GLN A 51 8.62 5.13 0.70
CA GLN A 51 9.36 4.68 -0.48
C GLN A 51 8.41 4.54 -1.68
N LEU A 52 7.33 3.77 -1.50
CA LEU A 52 6.43 3.40 -2.58
C LEU A 52 5.71 4.61 -3.19
N SER A 53 5.26 5.57 -2.37
CA SER A 53 4.61 6.79 -2.87
C SER A 53 5.51 7.63 -3.79
N ARG A 54 6.83 7.42 -3.72
CA ARG A 54 7.84 8.19 -4.47
C ARG A 54 8.50 7.42 -5.60
N THR A 55 8.27 6.12 -5.72
CA THR A 55 8.94 5.29 -6.76
C THR A 55 8.47 5.59 -8.19
N GLY A 56 7.21 6.04 -8.35
CA GLY A 56 6.54 6.12 -9.66
C GLY A 56 6.25 4.76 -10.31
N ALA A 57 6.57 3.64 -9.63
CA ALA A 57 6.37 2.27 -10.14
C ALA A 57 4.97 1.71 -9.82
N ILE A 58 4.20 2.41 -9.00
CA ILE A 58 2.84 2.02 -8.60
C ILE A 58 1.86 3.13 -8.97
N ALA A 59 0.61 2.74 -9.20
CA ALA A 59 -0.49 3.65 -9.47
C ALA A 59 -0.89 4.47 -8.23
N GLY A 60 -0.68 3.90 -7.04
CA GLY A 60 -1.01 4.50 -5.75
C GLY A 60 -0.90 3.50 -4.61
N ILE A 61 -0.84 4.03 -3.38
CA ILE A 61 -0.80 3.26 -2.15
C ILE A 61 -1.77 3.85 -1.12
N THR A 62 -2.39 2.97 -0.34
CA THR A 62 -3.15 3.31 0.85
C THR A 62 -2.54 2.67 2.10
N VAL A 63 -2.65 3.39 3.21
CA VAL A 63 -2.25 2.95 4.56
C VAL A 63 -3.47 3.08 5.46
N ASN A 64 -3.93 1.98 6.04
CA ASN A 64 -5.11 1.93 6.93
C ASN A 64 -6.37 2.61 6.32
N GLY A 65 -6.49 2.59 4.99
CA GLY A 65 -7.56 3.23 4.23
C GLY A 65 -7.29 4.67 3.79
N SER A 66 -6.25 5.34 4.31
CA SER A 66 -5.81 6.66 3.87
C SER A 66 -4.97 6.56 2.59
N VAL A 67 -5.23 7.42 1.62
CA VAL A 67 -4.39 7.55 0.42
C VAL A 67 -3.10 8.25 0.80
N VAL A 68 -1.96 7.74 0.34
CA VAL A 68 -0.67 8.41 0.49
C VAL A 68 -0.28 9.07 -0.84
N ASP A 69 -0.12 10.38 -0.82
CA ASP A 69 0.36 11.17 -1.95
C ASP A 69 1.90 11.20 -1.98
N LYS A 70 2.48 11.44 -3.15
CA LYS A 70 3.92 11.65 -3.32
C LYS A 70 4.41 12.91 -2.59
N ASP A 71 3.53 13.89 -2.40
CA ASP A 71 3.83 15.18 -1.78
C ASP A 71 3.61 15.17 -0.25
N ASP A 72 3.05 14.08 0.30
CA ASP A 72 2.89 13.93 1.74
C ASP A 72 4.25 13.96 2.45
N SER A 73 4.30 14.71 3.55
CA SER A 73 5.48 14.75 4.39
C SER A 73 5.64 13.43 5.15
N ILE A 74 6.84 13.18 5.68
CA ILE A 74 7.05 12.01 6.57
C ILE A 74 6.12 12.07 7.78
N ALA A 75 5.80 13.27 8.29
CA ALA A 75 4.89 13.42 9.41
C ALA A 75 3.46 13.01 9.05
N ASP A 76 2.99 13.36 7.84
CA ASP A 76 1.67 12.94 7.35
C ASP A 76 1.60 11.42 7.20
N ILE A 77 2.62 10.82 6.57
CA ILE A 77 2.72 9.36 6.40
C ILE A 77 2.74 8.64 7.75
N THR A 78 3.51 9.17 8.71
CA THR A 78 3.54 8.64 10.08
C THR A 78 2.14 8.69 10.71
N GLY A 79 1.39 9.77 10.49
CA GLY A 79 0.00 9.89 10.97
C GLY A 79 -1.00 8.93 10.33
N TYR A 80 -0.66 8.26 9.23
CA TYR A 80 -1.51 7.22 8.64
C TYR A 80 -1.24 5.83 9.24
N CYS A 81 -0.06 5.61 9.79
CA CYS A 81 0.29 4.36 10.46
C CYS A 81 -0.20 4.39 11.91
N SER A 82 -0.66 3.25 12.42
CA SER A 82 -0.88 3.00 13.84
C SER A 82 0.42 2.56 14.50
N ASP A 83 0.58 2.92 15.78
CA ASP A 83 1.68 2.49 16.65
C ASP A 83 1.64 0.97 16.96
N GLU A 84 0.56 0.29 16.55
CA GLU A 84 0.39 -1.16 16.70
C GLU A 84 0.95 -1.93 15.49
N ASP A 85 1.33 -3.20 15.71
CA ASP A 85 1.77 -4.11 14.66
C ASP A 85 0.60 -4.65 13.80
N ASP A 86 -0.38 -3.80 13.48
CA ASP A 86 -1.61 -4.15 12.72
C ASP A 86 -1.88 -3.25 11.51
N ASN A 87 -0.85 -2.57 10.99
CA ASN A 87 -1.03 -1.71 9.83
C ASN A 87 -1.38 -2.52 8.58
N THR A 88 -2.29 -1.97 7.78
CA THR A 88 -2.65 -2.50 6.47
C THR A 88 -2.15 -1.58 5.37
N LEU A 89 -1.30 -2.10 4.47
CA LEU A 89 -0.80 -1.37 3.30
C LEU A 89 -1.36 -2.01 2.04
N ALA A 90 -2.01 -1.23 1.18
CA ALA A 90 -2.45 -1.70 -0.13
C ALA A 90 -1.86 -0.83 -1.24
N PHE A 91 -1.13 -1.42 -2.18
CA PHE A 91 -0.60 -0.70 -3.35
C PHE A 91 -0.94 -1.41 -4.64
N THR A 92 -1.19 -0.62 -5.68
CA THR A 92 -1.62 -1.12 -6.99
C THR A 92 -0.52 -0.89 -8.02
N SER A 93 -0.06 -1.96 -8.67
CA SER A 93 0.91 -1.89 -9.75
C SER A 93 0.26 -1.39 -11.04
N VAL A 94 1.04 -0.67 -11.84
CA VAL A 94 0.73 -0.42 -13.25
C VAL A 94 1.17 -1.60 -14.12
N ARG A 95 0.61 -1.71 -15.33
CA ARG A 95 1.02 -2.65 -16.38
C ARG A 95 2.23 -2.15 -17.15
#